data_AF-A0A1I6K248-F1
#
_entry.id   AF-A0A1I6K248-F1
#
_cell.length_a   1.000
_cell.length_b   1.000
_cell.length_c   1.000
_cell.angle_alpha   90.00
_cell.angle_beta   90.00
_cell.angle_gamma   90.00
#
_symmetry.space_group_name_H-M   'P 1'
#
loop_
_entity.id
_entity.type
_entity.pdbx_description
1 polymer ?
#
loop_
_entity_poly.entity_id
_entity_poly.type
_entity_poly.pdbx_seq_one_letter_code
_entity_poly.pdbx_strand_id
1 'polypeptide(L)'
;MSDSTNALGQAKYQVRFDWGRDGAARLLPGAHVVVLVDALLVTTQAVLAAEHGGSLPIADGAAPDVAATETAELARELGAHDVVVLAASLRNREAVARRILALQEARGERLFVAVVAAGERAGERAAEPGERSDGAPAAGIRFAIEDQLTAGAVIDALVRLGIDHTSPEAAVACAAFEGLRHAAVHLIGAAGTGAGLTADGRRDEVRQATQRDVTDVVPVLRDGVFGP
;
A
#
# COMPACT_ATOMS: atom_id res chain seq x y z
N MET A 1 7.20 -22.05 -17.38
CA MET A 1 8.06 -21.11 -18.12
C MET A 1 7.90 -19.76 -17.44
N SER A 2 8.97 -19.23 -16.85
CA SER A 2 8.96 -17.90 -16.21
C SER A 2 8.50 -16.88 -17.25
N ASP A 3 7.48 -16.09 -16.93
CA ASP A 3 6.98 -15.01 -17.78
C ASP A 3 7.94 -13.80 -17.76
N SER A 4 9.23 -14.08 -17.92
CA SER A 4 10.33 -13.11 -17.95
C SER A 4 10.26 -12.14 -19.13
N THR A 5 9.22 -12.25 -19.96
CA THR A 5 8.96 -11.48 -21.18
C THR A 5 8.10 -10.24 -20.94
N ASN A 6 7.32 -10.16 -19.85
CA ASN A 6 6.59 -8.95 -19.54
C ASN A 6 7.55 -7.89 -18.98
N ALA A 7 7.96 -6.95 -19.83
CA ALA A 7 8.89 -5.88 -19.46
C ALA A 7 8.41 -5.05 -18.25
N LEU A 8 7.10 -4.93 -18.07
CA LEU A 8 6.48 -4.17 -16.98
C LEU A 8 6.29 -5.00 -15.70
N GLY A 9 6.53 -6.32 -15.73
CA GLY A 9 6.37 -7.21 -14.56
C GLY A 9 7.53 -7.19 -13.57
N GLN A 10 8.64 -6.49 -13.91
CA GLN A 10 9.79 -6.28 -13.01
C GLN A 10 10.41 -7.58 -12.44
N ALA A 11 10.18 -8.72 -13.09
CA ALA A 11 10.46 -10.06 -12.52
C ALA A 11 11.92 -10.32 -12.14
N LYS A 12 12.87 -9.58 -12.74
CA LYS A 12 14.31 -9.65 -12.44
C LYS A 12 14.65 -9.09 -11.07
N TYR A 13 13.85 -8.16 -10.54
CA TYR A 13 14.13 -7.44 -9.31
C TYR A 13 13.50 -8.13 -8.11
N GLN A 14 14.20 -8.05 -6.98
CA GLN A 14 13.75 -8.61 -5.72
C GLN A 14 12.65 -7.75 -5.10
N VAL A 15 12.81 -6.43 -5.12
CA VAL A 15 11.81 -5.46 -4.68
C VAL A 15 11.22 -4.78 -5.90
N ARG A 16 9.91 -4.91 -6.08
CA ARG A 16 9.15 -4.40 -7.20
C ARG A 16 8.14 -3.37 -6.69
N PHE A 17 7.75 -2.42 -7.54
CA PHE A 17 6.80 -1.38 -7.17
C PHE A 17 5.89 -1.01 -8.33
N ASP A 18 4.59 -0.97 -8.09
CA ASP A 18 3.57 -0.55 -9.06
C ASP A 18 2.28 -0.15 -8.30
N TRP A 19 1.24 0.20 -9.05
CA TRP A 19 0.03 0.82 -8.54
C TRP A 19 -1.24 0.06 -8.87
N GLY A 20 -2.17 0.04 -7.92
CA GLY A 20 -3.51 -0.49 -8.09
C GLY A 20 -3.54 -1.95 -8.55
N ARG A 21 -4.71 -2.36 -9.04
CA ARG A 21 -4.97 -3.74 -9.48
C ARG A 21 -4.15 -4.16 -10.70
N ASP A 22 -4.05 -3.28 -11.70
CA ASP A 22 -3.27 -3.56 -12.91
C ASP A 22 -1.78 -3.72 -12.61
N GLY A 23 -1.24 -2.87 -11.73
CA GLY A 23 0.14 -2.99 -11.27
C GLY A 23 0.36 -4.25 -10.46
N ALA A 24 -0.52 -4.55 -9.51
CA ALA A 24 -0.47 -5.80 -8.75
C ALA A 24 -0.46 -7.03 -9.66
N ALA A 25 -1.37 -7.09 -10.65
CA ALA A 25 -1.44 -8.19 -11.61
C ALA A 25 -0.13 -8.38 -12.39
N ARG A 26 0.58 -7.29 -12.74
CA ARG A 26 1.89 -7.36 -13.38
C ARG A 26 3.00 -7.84 -12.45
N LEU A 27 2.96 -7.47 -11.18
CA LEU A 27 4.02 -7.78 -10.20
C LEU A 27 3.88 -9.15 -9.55
N LEU A 28 2.65 -9.68 -9.46
CA LEU A 28 2.30 -10.93 -8.77
C LEU A 28 3.09 -12.16 -9.26
N PRO A 29 3.33 -12.36 -10.57
CA PRO A 29 4.09 -13.52 -11.03
C PRO A 29 5.47 -13.65 -10.36
N GLY A 30 5.63 -14.70 -9.54
CA GLY A 30 6.87 -14.98 -8.80
C GLY A 30 7.11 -14.09 -7.58
N ALA A 31 6.15 -13.23 -7.20
CA ALA A 31 6.17 -12.56 -5.90
C ALA A 31 5.80 -13.56 -4.80
N HIS A 32 6.37 -13.37 -3.62
CA HIS A 32 6.13 -14.22 -2.44
C HIS A 32 5.42 -13.44 -1.33
N VAL A 33 5.72 -12.14 -1.28
CA VAL A 33 5.08 -11.18 -0.37
C VAL A 33 4.58 -10.01 -1.19
N VAL A 34 3.36 -9.58 -0.90
CA VAL A 34 2.79 -8.33 -1.37
C VAL A 34 2.70 -7.39 -0.16
N VAL A 35 3.28 -6.21 -0.27
CA VAL A 35 3.12 -5.13 0.69
C VAL A 35 2.11 -4.16 0.11
N LEU A 36 0.91 -4.16 0.68
CA LEU A 36 -0.16 -3.27 0.28
C LEU A 36 -0.05 -1.95 1.06
N VAL A 37 -0.11 -0.83 0.35
CA VAL A 37 0.00 0.52 0.90
C VAL A 37 -1.22 1.34 0.51
N ASP A 38 -1.89 1.85 1.54
CA ASP A 38 -2.96 2.85 1.46
C ASP A 38 -2.84 3.73 2.72
N ALA A 39 -2.15 4.86 2.56
CA ALA A 39 -1.61 5.63 3.66
C ALA A 39 -2.71 6.25 4.54
N LEU A 40 -3.84 6.63 3.96
CA LEU A 40 -4.87 7.41 4.64
C LEU A 40 -6.18 6.65 4.88
N LEU A 41 -6.40 5.51 4.22
CA LEU A 41 -7.62 4.72 4.38
C LEU A 41 -7.28 3.34 4.95
N VAL A 42 -7.31 2.27 4.15
CA VAL A 42 -7.47 0.90 4.65
C VAL A 42 -6.26 0.39 5.43
N THR A 43 -5.03 0.56 4.92
CA THR A 43 -3.87 -0.10 5.54
C THR A 43 -3.47 0.54 6.88
N THR A 44 -3.61 1.87 7.01
CA THR A 44 -3.44 2.53 8.32
C THR A 44 -4.52 2.09 9.31
N GLN A 45 -5.78 1.97 8.89
CA GLN A 45 -6.86 1.47 9.76
C GLN A 45 -6.63 0.01 10.18
N ALA A 46 -6.09 -0.83 9.30
CA ALA A 46 -5.72 -2.20 9.63
C ALA A 46 -4.63 -2.25 10.70
N VAL A 47 -3.61 -1.39 10.59
CA VAL A 47 -2.54 -1.27 11.60
C VAL A 47 -3.11 -0.80 12.94
N LEU A 48 -3.95 0.24 12.94
CA LEU A 48 -4.60 0.75 14.15
C LEU A 48 -5.52 -0.29 14.81
N ALA A 49 -6.28 -1.07 14.03
CA ALA A 49 -7.12 -2.15 14.56
C ALA A 49 -6.26 -3.22 15.26
N ALA A 50 -5.17 -3.62 14.62
CA ALA A 50 -4.26 -4.64 15.16
C ALA A 50 -3.46 -4.15 16.38
N GLU A 51 -3.11 -2.85 16.47
CA GLU A 51 -2.54 -2.22 17.67
C GLU A 51 -3.43 -2.42 18.91
N HIS A 52 -4.75 -2.49 18.71
CA HIS A 52 -5.74 -2.73 19.77
C HIS A 52 -6.13 -4.21 19.93
N GLY A 53 -5.39 -5.13 19.29
CA GLY A 53 -5.68 -6.56 19.29
C GLY A 53 -6.92 -6.96 18.47
N GLY A 54 -7.45 -6.04 17.67
CA GLY A 54 -8.56 -6.27 16.75
C GLY A 54 -8.11 -6.66 15.35
N SER A 55 -9.07 -6.65 14.42
CA SER A 55 -8.86 -6.90 13.01
C SER A 55 -9.75 -5.99 12.17
N LEU A 56 -9.38 -5.79 10.90
CA LEU A 56 -10.14 -5.01 9.93
C LEU A 56 -10.68 -5.92 8.81
N PRO A 57 -11.98 -6.20 8.77
CA PRO A 57 -12.60 -6.86 7.62
C PRO A 57 -12.59 -5.95 6.39
N ILE A 58 -12.26 -6.51 5.23
CA ILE A 58 -12.26 -5.80 3.92
C ILE A 58 -13.25 -6.40 2.91
N ALA A 59 -13.86 -7.52 3.26
CA ALA A 59 -14.88 -8.22 2.50
C ALA A 59 -16.14 -8.37 3.38
N ASP A 60 -16.48 -9.59 3.76
CA ASP A 60 -17.63 -9.85 4.62
C ASP A 60 -17.47 -9.16 5.98
N GLY A 61 -18.46 -8.35 6.35
CA GLY A 61 -18.44 -7.56 7.59
C GLY A 61 -17.60 -6.28 7.52
N ALA A 62 -17.08 -5.90 6.36
CA ALA A 62 -16.40 -4.62 6.18
C ALA A 62 -17.37 -3.44 6.35
N ALA A 63 -16.88 -2.36 6.97
CA ALA A 63 -17.61 -1.10 6.99
C ALA A 63 -17.82 -0.58 5.55
N PRO A 64 -18.95 0.07 5.21
CA PRO A 64 -19.24 0.48 3.84
C PRO A 64 -18.17 1.37 3.19
N ASP A 65 -17.55 2.25 3.97
CA ASP A 65 -16.48 3.14 3.54
C ASP A 65 -15.18 2.37 3.21
N VAL A 66 -14.87 1.33 3.98
CA VAL A 66 -13.74 0.41 3.71
C VAL A 66 -14.04 -0.44 2.47
N ALA A 67 -15.22 -1.06 2.41
CA ALA A 67 -15.62 -1.96 1.33
C ALA A 67 -15.62 -1.26 -0.04
N ALA A 68 -15.93 0.04 -0.05
CA ALA A 68 -15.95 0.88 -1.24
C ALA A 68 -14.55 1.34 -1.70
N THR A 69 -13.45 1.03 -1.02
CA THR A 69 -12.11 1.48 -1.46
C THR A 69 -11.53 0.61 -2.58
N GLU A 70 -10.63 1.19 -3.38
CA GLU A 70 -9.78 0.44 -4.33
C GLU A 70 -8.93 -0.60 -3.59
N THR A 71 -8.45 -0.25 -2.40
CA THR A 71 -7.64 -1.12 -1.55
C THR A 71 -8.37 -2.39 -1.12
N ALA A 72 -9.67 -2.30 -0.80
CA ALA A 72 -10.46 -3.48 -0.43
C ALA A 72 -10.66 -4.43 -1.62
N GLU A 73 -10.88 -3.91 -2.82
CA GLU A 73 -10.96 -4.72 -4.04
C GLU A 73 -9.64 -5.39 -4.37
N LEU A 74 -8.56 -4.61 -4.38
CA LEU A 74 -7.20 -5.10 -4.60
C LEU A 74 -6.84 -6.18 -3.58
N ALA A 75 -7.11 -5.96 -2.29
CA ALA A 75 -6.82 -6.95 -1.26
C ALA A 75 -7.67 -8.22 -1.40
N ARG A 76 -8.95 -8.12 -1.79
CA ARG A 76 -9.78 -9.30 -2.12
C ARG A 76 -9.18 -10.13 -3.24
N GLU A 77 -8.66 -9.50 -4.28
CA GLU A 77 -8.00 -10.21 -5.39
C GLU A 77 -6.69 -10.85 -4.96
N LEU A 78 -5.84 -10.11 -4.24
CA LEU A 78 -4.60 -10.63 -3.69
C LEU A 78 -4.82 -11.85 -2.78
N GLY A 79 -5.91 -11.84 -1.99
CA GLY A 79 -6.27 -12.95 -1.11
C GLY A 79 -6.66 -14.25 -1.83
N ALA A 80 -6.92 -14.20 -3.14
CA ALA A 80 -7.16 -15.40 -3.96
C ALA A 80 -5.86 -16.04 -4.48
N HIS A 81 -4.70 -15.45 -4.21
CA HIS A 81 -3.38 -15.94 -4.63
C HIS A 81 -2.59 -16.51 -3.45
N ASP A 82 -1.70 -17.46 -3.74
CA ASP A 82 -0.76 -18.04 -2.76
C ASP A 82 0.42 -17.08 -2.50
N VAL A 83 0.13 -15.94 -1.89
CA VAL A 83 1.09 -14.90 -1.52
C VAL A 83 0.77 -14.35 -0.13
N VAL A 84 1.80 -13.96 0.62
CA VAL A 84 1.58 -13.28 1.91
C VAL A 84 1.28 -11.80 1.63
N VAL A 85 0.14 -11.30 2.07
CA VAL A 85 -0.23 -9.88 1.91
C VAL A 85 -0.11 -9.15 3.24
N LEU A 86 0.75 -8.14 3.31
CA LEU A 86 1.00 -7.33 4.51
C LEU A 86 0.42 -5.93 4.32
N ALA A 87 -0.28 -5.41 5.34
CA ALA A 87 -0.68 -4.01 5.38
C ALA A 87 0.48 -3.15 5.91
N ALA A 88 0.86 -2.13 5.15
CA ALA A 88 1.92 -1.22 5.52
C ALA A 88 1.47 0.25 5.51
N SER A 89 1.89 0.97 6.55
CA SER A 89 1.72 2.41 6.69
C SER A 89 3.05 3.03 7.15
N LEU A 90 3.12 4.36 7.27
CA LEU A 90 4.28 4.99 7.91
C LEU A 90 4.47 4.51 9.36
N ARG A 91 3.39 4.07 10.04
CA ARG A 91 3.42 3.65 11.44
C ARG A 91 4.27 2.41 11.69
N ASN A 92 4.45 1.55 10.69
CA ASN A 92 5.06 0.23 10.84
C ASN A 92 6.07 -0.13 9.74
N ARG A 93 6.63 0.86 9.01
CA ARG A 93 7.55 0.59 7.87
C ARG A 93 8.72 -0.33 8.25
N GLU A 94 9.34 -0.11 9.42
CA GLU A 94 10.47 -0.94 9.85
C GLU A 94 10.03 -2.34 10.30
N ALA A 95 8.85 -2.44 10.91
CA ALA A 95 8.28 -3.72 11.32
C ALA A 95 7.95 -4.59 10.10
N VAL A 96 7.39 -4.00 9.05
CA VAL A 96 7.14 -4.65 7.76
C VAL A 96 8.46 -5.15 7.15
N ALA A 97 9.50 -4.31 7.11
CA ALA A 97 10.80 -4.70 6.57
C ALA A 97 11.44 -5.86 7.37
N ARG A 98 11.41 -5.79 8.71
CA ARG A 98 11.89 -6.89 9.58
C ARG A 98 11.09 -8.17 9.37
N ARG A 99 9.78 -8.07 9.21
CA ARG A 99 8.91 -9.23 8.94
C ARG A 99 9.27 -9.90 7.62
N ILE A 100 9.53 -9.12 6.58
CA ILE A 100 9.97 -9.63 5.27
C ILE A 100 11.33 -10.31 5.35
N LEU A 101 12.29 -9.71 6.07
CA LEU A 101 13.59 -10.33 6.32
C LEU A 101 13.44 -11.68 7.04
N ALA A 102 12.63 -11.73 8.10
CA ALA A 102 12.36 -12.98 8.82
C ALA A 102 11.70 -14.06 7.94
N LEU A 103 10.78 -13.67 7.04
CA LEU A 103 10.18 -14.59 6.06
C LEU A 103 11.22 -15.12 5.07
N GLN A 104 12.15 -14.27 4.62
CA GLN A 104 13.26 -14.69 3.76
C GLN A 104 14.19 -15.68 4.47
N GLU A 105 14.59 -15.37 5.71
CA GLU A 105 15.45 -16.25 6.51
C GLU A 105 14.79 -17.60 6.76
N ALA A 106 13.50 -17.62 7.12
CA ALA A 106 12.74 -18.85 7.33
C ALA A 106 12.65 -19.73 6.07
N ARG A 107 12.65 -19.11 4.89
CA ARG A 107 12.65 -19.82 3.61
C ARG A 107 14.03 -20.37 3.23
N GLY A 108 15.12 -19.73 3.66
CA GLY A 108 16.48 -20.09 3.27
C GLY A 108 16.84 -19.75 1.81
N GLU A 109 15.96 -19.03 1.10
CA GLU A 109 16.15 -18.60 -0.29
C GLU A 109 15.68 -17.16 -0.47
N ARG A 110 16.12 -16.50 -1.54
CA ARG A 110 15.73 -15.12 -1.86
C ARG A 110 14.20 -14.99 -1.96
N LEU A 111 13.64 -14.07 -1.18
CA LEU A 111 12.22 -13.73 -1.21
C LEU A 111 12.00 -12.52 -2.13
N PHE A 112 10.91 -12.54 -2.89
CA PHE A 112 10.55 -11.50 -3.85
C PHE A 112 9.34 -10.74 -3.32
N VAL A 113 9.45 -9.42 -3.30
CA VAL A 113 8.51 -8.49 -2.68
C VAL A 113 7.90 -7.60 -3.75
N ALA A 114 6.57 -7.59 -3.83
CA ALA A 114 5.82 -6.61 -4.61
C ALA A 114 5.23 -5.57 -3.66
N VAL A 115 5.68 -4.33 -3.74
CA VAL A 115 5.07 -3.20 -3.03
C VAL A 115 4.02 -2.60 -3.96
N VAL A 116 2.77 -2.52 -3.50
CA VAL A 116 1.66 -2.01 -4.31
C VAL A 116 1.02 -0.82 -3.58
N ALA A 117 1.13 0.35 -4.20
CA ALA A 117 0.38 1.52 -3.76
C ALA A 117 -1.05 1.44 -4.32
N ALA A 118 -2.05 1.48 -3.44
CA ALA A 118 -3.44 1.26 -3.82
C ALA A 118 -3.98 2.40 -4.69
N GLY A 119 -3.57 3.64 -4.43
CA GLY A 119 -4.12 4.84 -5.06
C GLY A 119 -5.62 5.00 -4.77
N GLU A 120 -6.27 5.86 -5.54
CA GLU A 120 -7.71 6.10 -5.38
C GLU A 120 -8.43 6.11 -6.72
N ARG A 121 -9.74 5.89 -6.72
CA ARG A 121 -10.51 5.96 -7.96
C ARG A 121 -10.63 7.40 -8.45
N ALA A 122 -10.23 7.63 -9.69
CA ALA A 122 -10.44 8.89 -10.38
C ALA A 122 -11.94 9.04 -10.69
N GLY A 123 -12.60 10.01 -10.05
CA GLY A 123 -13.96 10.43 -10.40
C GLY A 123 -14.99 10.44 -9.27
N GLU A 124 -14.77 9.78 -8.13
CA GLU A 124 -15.81 9.64 -7.09
C GLU A 124 -15.93 10.85 -6.14
N ARG A 125 -14.86 11.65 -5.99
CA ARG A 125 -14.86 12.88 -5.16
C ARG A 125 -14.82 14.19 -5.94
N ALA A 126 -14.62 14.14 -7.27
CA ALA A 126 -14.50 15.32 -8.11
C ALA A 126 -15.81 15.74 -8.79
N ALA A 127 -16.84 14.89 -8.75
CA ALA A 127 -18.14 15.22 -9.32
C ALA A 127 -18.94 16.06 -8.32
N GLU A 128 -19.05 17.37 -8.57
CA GLU A 128 -20.09 18.21 -8.00
C GLU A 128 -21.47 17.58 -8.26
N PRO A 129 -22.42 17.59 -7.29
CA PRO A 129 -23.75 17.04 -7.49
C PRO A 129 -24.49 17.75 -8.64
N GLY A 130 -24.53 17.16 -9.83
CA GLY A 130 -25.30 17.68 -10.96
C GLY A 130 -24.64 17.53 -12.34
N GLU A 131 -23.34 17.27 -12.40
CA GLU A 131 -22.65 17.10 -13.68
C GLU A 131 -22.67 15.64 -14.12
N ARG A 132 -23.69 15.27 -14.90
CA ARG A 132 -23.58 14.05 -15.73
C ARG A 132 -22.68 14.40 -16.92
N SER A 133 -21.45 13.89 -16.93
CA SER A 133 -20.61 13.95 -18.14
C SER A 133 -20.87 12.71 -19.00
N ASP A 134 -21.66 12.87 -20.07
CA ASP A 134 -21.56 11.99 -21.23
C ASP A 134 -20.11 12.13 -21.77
N GLY A 135 -19.27 11.13 -21.49
CA GLY A 135 -17.82 11.18 -21.76
C GLY A 135 -16.91 11.12 -20.53
N ALA A 136 -17.38 10.58 -19.39
CA ALA A 136 -16.57 10.37 -18.20
C ALA A 136 -15.21 9.73 -18.55
N PRO A 137 -14.07 10.26 -18.05
CA PRO A 137 -12.77 9.66 -18.28
C PRO A 137 -12.82 8.19 -17.82
N ALA A 138 -12.10 7.31 -18.54
CA ALA A 138 -12.01 5.90 -18.18
C ALA A 138 -11.73 5.78 -16.68
N ALA A 139 -12.52 4.95 -15.98
CA ALA A 139 -12.31 4.64 -14.57
C ALA A 139 -10.85 4.23 -14.39
N GLY A 140 -10.10 5.07 -13.69
CA GLY A 140 -8.65 4.96 -13.59
C GLY A 140 -8.20 5.25 -12.18
N ILE A 141 -6.97 4.88 -11.88
CA ILE A 141 -6.34 5.19 -10.60
C ILE A 141 -5.81 6.62 -10.61
N ARG A 142 -6.24 7.43 -9.63
CA ARG A 142 -5.63 8.69 -9.27
C ARG A 142 -4.31 8.41 -8.57
N PHE A 143 -3.26 9.10 -9.02
CA PHE A 143 -1.99 9.15 -8.31
C PHE A 143 -2.17 9.74 -6.90
N ALA A 144 -1.82 8.95 -5.89
CA ALA A 144 -1.88 9.29 -4.46
C ALA A 144 -0.49 9.57 -3.89
N ILE A 145 -0.09 10.85 -3.80
CA ILE A 145 1.23 11.23 -3.28
C ILE A 145 1.55 10.58 -1.93
N GLU A 146 0.52 10.40 -1.10
CA GLU A 146 0.57 9.80 0.21
C GLU A 146 0.93 8.31 0.17
N ASP A 147 0.41 7.56 -0.80
CA ASP A 147 0.76 6.16 -1.02
C ASP A 147 2.14 6.02 -1.64
N GLN A 148 2.49 6.91 -2.58
CA GLN A 148 3.84 6.95 -3.18
C GLN A 148 4.90 7.14 -2.10
N LEU A 149 4.71 8.12 -1.21
CA LEU A 149 5.64 8.42 -0.13
C LEU A 149 5.69 7.29 0.90
N THR A 150 4.55 6.68 1.22
CA THR A 150 4.48 5.59 2.20
C THR A 150 5.11 4.31 1.64
N ALA A 151 4.87 3.97 0.38
CA ALA A 151 5.52 2.85 -0.30
C ALA A 151 7.05 3.07 -0.39
N GLY A 152 7.47 4.27 -0.77
CA GLY A 152 8.87 4.68 -0.75
C GLY A 152 9.51 4.51 0.62
N ALA A 153 8.80 4.83 1.70
CA ALA A 153 9.28 4.67 3.07
C ALA A 153 9.48 3.20 3.47
N VAL A 154 8.61 2.29 3.01
CA VAL A 154 8.77 0.85 3.23
C VAL A 154 9.96 0.32 2.42
N ILE A 155 10.11 0.74 1.16
CA ILE A 155 11.25 0.34 0.31
C ILE A 155 12.57 0.82 0.93
N ASP A 156 12.63 2.06 1.42
CA ASP A 156 13.77 2.61 2.15
C ASP A 156 14.09 1.79 3.42
N ALA A 157 13.07 1.29 4.13
CA ALA A 157 13.27 0.37 5.25
C ALA A 157 13.83 -1.01 4.83
N LEU A 158 13.39 -1.56 3.69
CA LEU A 158 13.92 -2.80 3.12
C LEU A 158 15.39 -2.65 2.69
N VAL A 159 15.71 -1.57 1.98
CA VAL A 159 17.08 -1.25 1.52
C VAL A 159 18.04 -1.16 2.70
N ARG A 160 17.65 -0.51 3.80
CA ARG A 160 18.46 -0.45 5.03
C ARG A 160 18.75 -1.81 5.67
N LEU A 161 17.93 -2.82 5.41
CA LEU A 161 18.16 -4.20 5.85
C LEU A 161 18.91 -5.05 4.81
N GLY A 162 19.40 -4.45 3.72
CA GLY A 162 20.12 -5.15 2.65
C GLY A 162 19.23 -5.86 1.64
N ILE A 163 17.92 -5.59 1.63
CA ILE A 163 16.99 -6.05 0.60
C ILE A 163 16.88 -4.94 -0.44
N ASP A 164 17.92 -4.79 -1.26
CA ASP A 164 18.20 -3.59 -2.07
C ASP A 164 18.25 -3.85 -3.58
N HIS A 165 17.97 -5.08 -4.04
CA HIS A 165 17.84 -5.37 -5.47
C HIS A 165 16.48 -4.90 -6.01
N THR A 166 16.32 -3.58 -6.09
CA THR A 166 15.09 -2.85 -6.46
C THR A 166 14.92 -2.70 -7.96
N SER A 167 13.68 -2.70 -8.44
CA SER A 167 13.33 -2.21 -9.77
C SER A 167 13.55 -0.69 -9.91
N PRO A 168 13.63 -0.14 -11.13
CA PRO A 168 13.67 1.30 -11.34
C PRO A 168 12.50 2.04 -10.68
N GLU A 169 11.30 1.47 -10.75
CA GLU A 169 10.08 2.01 -10.15
C GLU A 169 10.22 2.07 -8.61
N ALA A 170 10.72 1.00 -8.00
CA ALA A 170 10.95 0.95 -6.55
C ALA A 170 12.05 1.92 -6.12
N ALA A 171 13.12 2.04 -6.91
CA ALA A 171 14.21 2.98 -6.64
C ALA A 171 13.74 4.45 -6.69
N VAL A 172 12.89 4.81 -7.66
CA VAL A 172 12.29 6.15 -7.75
C VAL A 172 11.37 6.42 -6.56
N ALA A 173 10.57 5.44 -6.12
CA ALA A 173 9.72 5.58 -4.94
C ALA A 173 10.56 5.78 -3.66
N CYS A 174 11.62 4.97 -3.49
CA CYS A 174 12.57 5.11 -2.38
C CYS A 174 13.19 6.51 -2.34
N ALA A 175 13.75 6.97 -3.47
CA ALA A 175 14.38 8.28 -3.57
C ALA A 175 13.41 9.44 -3.32
N ALA A 176 12.15 9.31 -3.76
CA ALA A 176 11.11 10.30 -3.48
C ALA A 176 10.86 10.43 -1.98
N PHE A 177 10.74 9.31 -1.26
CA PHE A 177 10.62 9.36 0.20
C PHE A 177 11.89 9.92 0.85
N GLU A 178 13.08 9.44 0.50
CA GLU A 178 14.35 9.91 1.10
C GLU A 178 14.51 11.43 1.00
N GLY A 179 14.26 12.00 -0.19
CA GLY A 179 14.35 13.44 -0.43
C GLY A 179 13.26 14.26 0.27
N LEU A 180 12.07 13.68 0.46
CA LEU A 180 10.90 14.36 1.03
C LEU A 180 10.60 13.96 2.48
N ARG A 181 11.41 13.10 3.11
CA ARG A 181 11.09 12.48 4.42
C ARG A 181 10.85 13.47 5.56
N HIS A 182 11.45 14.66 5.47
CA HIS A 182 11.29 15.73 6.45
C HIS A 182 9.99 16.53 6.24
N ALA A 183 9.43 16.49 5.02
CA ALA A 183 8.17 17.13 4.65
C ALA A 183 6.99 16.13 4.56
N ALA A 184 7.24 14.82 4.65
CA ALA A 184 6.25 13.77 4.42
C ALA A 184 4.94 13.97 5.21
N VAL A 185 5.01 14.38 6.48
CA VAL A 185 3.83 14.68 7.31
C VAL A 185 2.99 15.80 6.69
N HIS A 186 3.63 16.89 6.27
CA HIS A 186 2.96 18.02 5.64
C HIS A 186 2.39 17.65 4.27
N LEU A 187 3.17 16.94 3.44
CA LEU A 187 2.76 16.53 2.10
C LEU A 187 1.58 15.57 2.14
N ILE A 188 1.60 14.56 3.01
CA ILE A 188 0.47 13.63 3.18
C ILE A 188 -0.77 14.36 3.69
N GLY A 189 -0.62 15.27 4.66
CA GLY A 189 -1.74 16.03 5.18
C GLY A 189 -2.34 17.01 4.15
N ALA A 190 -1.50 17.58 3.28
CA ALA A 190 -1.92 18.49 2.22
C ALA A 190 -2.33 17.79 0.92
N ALA A 191 -2.15 16.47 0.81
CA ALA A 191 -2.63 15.67 -0.31
C ALA A 191 -4.15 15.81 -0.44
N GLY A 192 -4.71 15.61 -1.64
CA GLY A 192 -6.16 15.76 -1.88
C GLY A 192 -7.02 14.98 -0.87
N THR A 193 -6.59 13.77 -0.50
CA THR A 193 -7.29 12.91 0.44
C THR A 193 -7.10 13.34 1.88
N GLY A 194 -5.89 13.75 2.27
CA GLY A 194 -5.60 14.29 3.60
C GLY A 194 -6.35 15.61 3.85
N ALA A 195 -6.40 16.48 2.83
CA ALA A 195 -7.15 17.72 2.84
C ALA A 195 -8.67 17.46 2.94
N GLY A 196 -9.18 16.52 2.15
CA GLY A 196 -10.60 16.09 2.21
C GLY A 196 -10.98 15.54 3.58
N LEU A 197 -10.21 14.59 4.13
CA LEU A 197 -10.44 14.07 5.49
C LEU A 197 -10.41 15.18 6.54
N THR A 198 -9.49 16.13 6.42
CA THR A 198 -9.43 17.27 7.34
C THR A 198 -10.66 18.17 7.22
N ALA A 199 -11.15 18.43 6.01
CA ALA A 199 -12.37 19.19 5.76
C ALA A 199 -13.61 18.49 6.35
N ASP A 200 -13.64 17.16 6.31
CA ASP A 200 -14.69 16.31 6.91
C ASP A 200 -14.57 16.18 8.44
N GLY A 201 -13.65 16.90 9.09
CA GLY A 201 -13.43 16.83 10.54
C GLY A 201 -12.63 15.62 11.01
N ARG A 202 -12.10 14.80 10.09
CA ARG A 202 -11.33 13.57 10.35
C ARG A 202 -9.82 13.82 10.40
N ARG A 203 -9.41 14.98 10.93
CA ARG A 203 -7.99 15.38 11.03
C ARG A 203 -7.14 14.39 11.84
N ASP A 204 -7.74 13.77 12.85
CA ASP A 204 -7.02 12.82 13.71
C ASP A 204 -6.57 11.57 12.95
N GLU A 205 -7.32 11.14 11.94
CA GLU A 205 -6.92 10.01 11.08
C GLU A 205 -5.68 10.34 10.26
N VAL A 206 -5.63 11.55 9.69
CA VAL A 206 -4.44 12.06 8.97
C VAL A 206 -3.24 12.17 9.91
N ARG A 207 -3.47 12.63 11.14
CA ARG A 207 -2.42 12.70 12.17
C ARG A 207 -1.91 11.29 12.52
N GLN A 208 -2.79 10.30 12.67
CA GLN A 208 -2.39 8.92 12.97
C GLN A 208 -1.61 8.28 11.81
N ALA A 209 -2.06 8.49 10.57
CA ALA A 209 -1.41 7.98 9.36
C ALA A 209 0.03 8.48 9.17
N THR A 210 0.34 9.68 9.66
CA THR A 210 1.65 10.32 9.49
C THR A 210 2.66 9.99 10.60
N GLN A 211 2.25 9.25 11.63
CA GLN A 211 3.16 8.78 12.67
C GLN A 211 4.11 7.71 12.10
N ARG A 212 5.39 7.80 12.46
CA ARG A 212 6.45 6.96 11.89
C ARG A 212 6.95 5.95 12.91
N ASP A 213 6.90 4.66 12.55
CA ASP A 213 7.49 3.56 13.34
C ASP A 213 7.08 3.57 14.81
N VAL A 214 5.82 3.88 15.07
CA VAL A 214 5.24 3.92 16.41
C VAL A 214 4.70 2.56 16.86
N THR A 215 4.72 1.55 15.98
CA THR A 215 4.28 0.18 16.27
C THR A 215 5.13 -0.86 15.56
N ASP A 216 5.21 -2.04 16.18
CA ASP A 216 5.85 -3.24 15.62
C ASP A 216 4.85 -4.24 15.01
N VAL A 217 3.55 -3.90 15.01
CA VAL A 217 2.50 -4.77 14.48
C VAL A 217 2.46 -4.72 12.95
N VAL A 218 2.33 -5.89 12.33
CA VAL A 218 2.26 -6.05 10.87
C VAL A 218 1.01 -6.87 10.52
N PRO A 219 -0.13 -6.21 10.21
CA PRO A 219 -1.33 -6.94 9.85
C PRO A 219 -1.14 -7.76 8.58
N VAL A 220 -1.63 -8.99 8.59
CA VAL A 220 -1.59 -9.93 7.46
C VAL A 220 -3.02 -10.18 6.99
N LEU A 221 -3.24 -10.15 5.68
CA LEU A 221 -4.52 -10.53 5.11
C LEU A 221 -4.72 -12.04 5.20
N ARG A 222 -5.83 -12.47 5.80
CA ARG A 222 -6.31 -13.86 5.80
C ARG A 222 -7.82 -13.85 5.72
N ASP A 223 -8.40 -14.64 4.81
CA ASP A 223 -9.85 -14.83 4.68
C ASP A 223 -10.65 -13.51 4.62
N GLY A 224 -10.13 -12.51 3.88
CA GLY A 224 -10.79 -11.21 3.73
C GLY A 224 -10.69 -10.29 4.95
N VAL A 225 -9.76 -10.56 5.86
CA VAL A 225 -9.55 -9.78 7.09
C VAL A 225 -8.06 -9.48 7.28
N PHE A 226 -7.72 -8.22 7.55
CA PHE A 226 -6.39 -7.87 8.08
C PHE A 226 -6.39 -8.04 9.59
N GLY A 227 -5.57 -8.95 10.10
CA GLY A 227 -5.37 -9.18 11.53
C GLY A 227 -3.88 -9.34 11.87
N PRO A 228 -3.54 -9.41 13.17
CA PRO A 228 -2.15 -9.55 13.61
C PRO A 228 -1.42 -10.81 13.12
#